data_AF-X1KE72-F1
#
_entry.id   AF-X1KE72-F1
#
_cell.length_a   1.000
_cell.length_b   1.000
_cell.length_c   1.000
_cell.angle_alpha   90.00
_cell.angle_beta   90.00
_cell.angle_gamma   90.00
#
_symmetry.space_group_name_H-M   'P 1'
#
loop_
_entity.id
_entity.type
_entity.pdbx_description
1 polymer ?
#
loop_
_entity_poly.entity_id
_entity_poly.type
_entity_poly.pdbx_seq_one_letter_code
_entity_poly.pdbx_strand_id
1 'polypeptide(L)'
;MLIVAIFSFLFSYVTRLDRENCINNYFTGLFHDLPEVLTRDIINPVKKSVKGLDELIKDYEVEEMEKKIYKLIPEGWQNDIRMFTEDEFSDTSKRNGELVKAADDLAAFIEAYLALKNGIKNEDLIYAKNKLTRKYKSRNIAGINFGEIYADFD
;
A
#
# COMPACT_ATOMS: atom_id res chain seq x y z
N MET A 1 -2.47 6.29 -1.42
CA MET A 1 -1.63 6.82 -2.54
C MET A 1 -0.55 7.86 -2.16
N LEU A 2 -0.77 9.19 -2.09
CA LEU A 2 0.35 10.15 -1.93
C LEU A 2 1.12 10.03 -0.61
N ILE A 3 0.42 9.88 0.52
CA ILE A 3 1.06 9.70 1.83
C ILE A 3 1.90 8.42 1.85
N VAL A 4 1.40 7.35 1.24
CA VAL A 4 2.13 6.08 1.10
C VAL A 4 3.41 6.29 0.30
N ALA A 5 3.35 6.98 -0.86
CA ALA A 5 4.52 7.30 -1.68
C ALA A 5 5.60 8.06 -0.87
N ILE A 6 5.19 9.07 -0.10
CA ILE A 6 6.09 9.87 0.73
C ILE A 6 6.76 9.01 1.80
N PHE A 7 5.99 8.22 2.56
CA PHE A 7 6.56 7.35 3.59
C PHE A 7 7.46 6.27 3.02
N SER A 8 7.05 5.60 1.93
CA SER A 8 7.88 4.63 1.22
C SER A 8 9.23 5.22 0.82
N PHE A 9 9.25 6.44 0.29
CA PHE A 9 10.50 7.13 -0.05
C PHE A 9 11.33 7.47 1.19
N LEU A 10 10.72 8.09 2.21
CA LEU A 10 11.43 8.50 3.42
C LEU A 10 12.04 7.31 4.16
N PHE A 11 11.29 6.22 4.30
CA PHE A 11 11.79 5.00 4.91
C PHE A 11 12.97 4.43 4.12
N SER A 12 12.85 4.34 2.80
CA SER A 12 13.94 3.86 1.92
C SER A 12 15.20 4.72 2.03
N TYR A 13 15.01 6.04 2.13
CA TYR A 13 16.10 6.99 2.27
C TYR A 13 16.82 6.84 3.63
N VAL A 14 16.06 6.77 4.73
CA VAL A 14 16.61 6.64 6.09
C VAL A 14 17.32 5.30 6.28
N THR A 15 16.83 4.23 5.66
CA THR A 15 17.46 2.89 5.69
C THR A 15 18.65 2.76 4.74
N ARG A 16 18.99 3.83 4.00
CA ARG A 16 20.11 3.89 3.05
C ARG A 16 20.04 2.87 1.93
N LEU A 17 18.83 2.57 1.45
CA LEU A 17 18.65 1.82 0.21
C LEU A 17 19.23 2.62 -0.97
N ASP A 18 19.57 1.91 -2.04
CA ASP A 18 20.08 2.56 -3.25
C ASP A 18 19.01 3.45 -3.90
N ARG A 19 19.47 4.28 -4.84
CA ARG A 19 18.61 5.25 -5.52
C ARG A 19 17.47 4.60 -6.31
N GLU A 20 17.72 3.45 -6.95
CA GLU A 20 16.70 2.74 -7.71
C GLU A 20 15.59 2.25 -6.77
N ASN A 21 15.96 1.65 -5.63
CA ASN A 21 15.03 1.25 -4.58
C ASN A 21 14.19 2.44 -4.05
N CYS A 22 14.82 3.58 -3.77
CA CYS A 22 14.09 4.76 -3.27
C CYS A 22 13.03 5.25 -4.28
N ILE A 23 13.40 5.30 -5.57
CA ILE A 23 12.51 5.74 -6.65
C ILE A 23 11.37 4.74 -6.83
N ASN A 24 11.70 3.45 -6.88
CA ASN A 24 10.70 2.40 -7.09
C ASN A 24 9.73 2.30 -5.92
N ASN A 25 10.22 2.34 -4.68
CA ASN A 25 9.35 2.37 -3.50
C ASN A 25 8.40 3.58 -3.50
N TYR A 26 8.86 4.76 -3.94
CA TYR A 26 8.01 5.94 -4.11
C TYR A 26 6.89 5.69 -5.14
N PHE A 27 7.25 5.24 -6.35
CA PHE A 27 6.27 5.03 -7.42
C PHE A 27 5.33 3.87 -7.15
N THR A 28 5.81 2.79 -6.52
CA THR A 28 4.93 1.73 -6.01
C THR A 28 3.92 2.28 -5.01
N GLY A 29 4.36 3.04 -3.99
CA GLY A 29 3.44 3.66 -3.04
C GLY A 29 2.44 4.61 -3.72
N LEU A 30 2.87 5.30 -4.78
CA LEU A 30 2.02 6.19 -5.55
C LEU A 30 0.98 5.46 -6.39
N PHE A 31 1.33 4.33 -7.02
CA PHE A 31 0.50 3.66 -8.02
C PHE A 31 -0.17 2.37 -7.56
N HIS A 32 0.14 1.80 -6.40
CA HIS A 32 -0.39 0.49 -6.00
C HIS A 32 -1.92 0.37 -6.02
N ASP A 33 -2.65 1.45 -5.69
CA ASP A 33 -4.12 1.48 -5.74
C ASP A 33 -4.68 1.75 -7.16
N LEU A 34 -3.83 1.97 -8.17
CA LEU A 34 -4.27 2.31 -9.54
C LEU A 34 -5.19 1.23 -10.14
N PRO A 35 -4.91 -0.08 -10.03
CA PRO A 35 -5.83 -1.11 -10.53
C PRO A 35 -7.21 -1.04 -9.86
N GLU A 36 -7.25 -0.77 -8.55
CA GLU A 36 -8.51 -0.64 -7.79
C GLU A 36 -9.35 0.57 -8.25
N VAL A 37 -8.71 1.68 -8.64
CA VAL A 37 -9.42 2.86 -9.17
C VAL A 37 -10.13 2.55 -10.50
N LEU A 38 -9.63 1.59 -11.28
CA LEU A 38 -10.25 1.21 -12.56
C LEU A 38 -11.53 0.38 -12.38
N THR A 39 -11.62 -0.35 -11.28
CA THR A 39 -12.75 -1.25 -11.03
C THR A 39 -13.90 -0.58 -10.32
N ARG A 40 -13.65 0.60 -9.70
CA ARG A 40 -14.57 1.71 -9.32
C ARG A 40 -15.94 1.41 -8.67
N ASP A 41 -16.33 0.16 -8.50
CA ASP A 41 -17.68 -0.27 -8.10
C ASP A 41 -17.71 -1.54 -7.23
N ILE A 42 -16.56 -2.16 -6.93
CA ILE A 42 -16.53 -3.28 -5.98
C ILE A 42 -16.14 -2.74 -4.60
N ILE A 43 -17.15 -2.21 -3.91
CA ILE A 43 -17.02 -1.68 -2.55
C ILE A 43 -16.35 -2.74 -1.67
N ASN A 44 -15.36 -2.33 -0.86
CA ASN A 44 -14.61 -3.15 0.10
C ASN A 44 -15.41 -4.20 0.92
N PRO A 45 -16.70 -4.00 1.28
CA PRO A 45 -17.52 -5.02 1.92
C PRO A 45 -17.73 -6.27 1.05
N VAL A 46 -17.75 -6.13 -0.28
CA VAL A 46 -18.04 -7.22 -1.21
C VAL A 46 -16.79 -8.06 -1.48
N LYS A 47 -15.59 -7.44 -1.58
CA LYS A 47 -14.31 -8.14 -1.79
C LYS A 47 -14.16 -9.34 -0.82
N LYS A 48 -14.42 -9.09 0.47
CA LYS A 48 -14.32 -10.10 1.55
C LYS A 48 -15.59 -10.90 1.85
N SER A 49 -16.69 -10.67 1.12
CA SER A 49 -17.99 -11.27 1.43
C SER A 49 -18.13 -12.72 0.96
N VAL A 50 -17.36 -13.13 -0.06
CA VAL A 50 -17.47 -14.46 -0.68
C VAL A 50 -16.08 -15.04 -0.95
N LYS A 51 -15.84 -16.25 -0.45
CA LYS A 51 -14.58 -16.99 -0.69
C LYS A 51 -14.38 -17.20 -2.19
N GLY A 52 -13.26 -16.72 -2.73
CA GLY A 52 -12.91 -16.80 -4.16
C GLY A 52 -13.25 -15.57 -5.00
N LEU A 53 -13.99 -14.60 -4.44
CA LEU A 53 -14.29 -13.35 -5.15
C LEU A 53 -13.05 -12.44 -5.25
N ASP A 54 -12.19 -12.43 -4.23
CA ASP A 54 -10.93 -11.66 -4.23
C ASP A 54 -10.03 -12.00 -5.44
N GLU A 55 -9.93 -13.29 -5.81
CA GLU A 55 -9.13 -13.74 -6.95
C GLU A 55 -9.74 -13.25 -8.28
N LEU A 56 -11.06 -13.40 -8.45
CA LEU A 56 -11.76 -12.93 -9.65
C LEU A 56 -11.66 -11.40 -9.82
N ILE A 57 -11.69 -10.66 -8.72
CA ILE A 57 -11.52 -9.21 -8.74
C ILE A 57 -10.12 -8.85 -9.18
N LYS A 58 -9.10 -9.54 -8.65
CA LYS A 58 -7.72 -9.29 -9.03
C LYS A 58 -7.48 -9.59 -10.51
N ASP A 59 -8.05 -10.68 -11.03
CA ASP A 59 -8.00 -11.01 -12.46
C ASP A 59 -8.65 -9.89 -13.30
N TYR A 60 -9.79 -9.38 -12.86
CA TYR A 60 -10.48 -8.27 -13.53
C TYR A 60 -9.68 -6.96 -13.48
N GLU A 61 -9.07 -6.62 -12.34
CA GLU A 61 -8.18 -5.45 -12.18
C GLU A 61 -7.00 -5.51 -13.18
N VAL A 62 -6.37 -6.68 -13.33
CA VAL A 62 -5.30 -6.90 -14.32
C VAL A 62 -5.82 -6.74 -15.75
N GLU A 63 -6.96 -7.34 -16.08
CA GLU A 63 -7.56 -7.18 -17.42
C GLU A 63 -7.89 -5.73 -17.76
N GLU A 64 -8.38 -4.95 -16.80
CA GLU A 64 -8.71 -3.54 -17.01
C GLU A 64 -7.45 -2.70 -17.19
N MET A 65 -6.37 -2.98 -16.46
CA MET A 65 -5.05 -2.39 -16.68
C MET A 65 -4.56 -2.65 -18.11
N GLU A 66 -4.66 -3.88 -18.61
CA GLU A 66 -4.32 -4.25 -20.00
C GLU A 66 -5.15 -3.51 -21.04
N LYS A 67 -6.47 -3.43 -20.81
CA LYS A 67 -7.39 -2.85 -21.79
C LYS A 67 -7.29 -1.33 -21.86
N LYS A 68 -7.10 -0.66 -20.72
CA LYS A 68 -7.26 0.79 -20.58
C LYS A 68 -5.97 1.54 -20.30
N ILE A 69 -5.03 0.96 -19.57
CA ILE A 69 -3.84 1.68 -19.10
C ILE A 69 -2.62 1.34 -19.96
N TYR A 70 -2.21 0.07 -20.06
CA TYR A 70 -0.95 -0.28 -20.72
C TYR A 70 -0.89 0.12 -22.20
N LYS A 71 -2.04 0.12 -22.90
CA LYS A 71 -2.14 0.60 -24.30
C LYS A 71 -1.85 2.09 -24.47
N LEU A 72 -1.95 2.88 -23.40
CA LEU A 72 -1.68 4.32 -23.41
C LEU A 72 -0.25 4.63 -22.94
N ILE A 73 0.46 3.63 -22.41
CA ILE A 73 1.81 3.78 -21.85
C ILE A 73 2.84 3.29 -22.88
N PRO A 74 3.92 4.05 -23.12
CA PRO A 74 5.02 3.60 -23.97
C PRO A 74 5.56 2.23 -23.53
N GLU A 75 5.89 1.34 -24.47
CA GLU A 75 6.35 -0.03 -24.18
C GLU A 75 7.49 -0.07 -23.14
N GLY A 76 8.44 0.86 -23.21
CA GLY A 76 9.57 0.91 -22.29
C GLY A 76 9.21 1.17 -20.82
N TRP A 77 7.99 1.67 -20.54
CA TRP A 77 7.52 1.99 -19.18
C TRP A 77 6.57 0.93 -18.63
N GLN A 78 6.04 0.04 -19.48
CA GLN A 78 5.01 -0.92 -19.07
C GLN A 78 5.52 -1.87 -17.97
N ASN A 79 6.77 -2.32 -18.05
CA ASN A 79 7.36 -3.19 -17.03
C ASN A 79 7.47 -2.51 -15.66
N ASP A 80 7.84 -1.23 -15.63
CA ASP A 80 7.95 -0.48 -14.38
C ASP A 80 6.56 -0.28 -13.77
N ILE A 81 5.56 0.08 -14.59
CA ILE A 81 4.18 0.24 -14.10
C ILE A 81 3.62 -1.08 -13.57
N ARG A 82 3.84 -2.21 -14.27
CA ARG A 82 3.46 -3.55 -13.78
C ARG A 82 4.08 -3.84 -12.42
N MET A 83 5.37 -3.57 -12.26
CA MET A 83 6.04 -3.71 -10.98
C MET A 83 5.37 -2.85 -9.90
N PHE A 84 4.95 -1.62 -10.22
CA PHE A 84 4.31 -0.74 -9.27
C PHE A 84 2.87 -1.13 -8.90
N THR A 85 2.17 -1.94 -9.71
CA THR A 85 0.72 -2.15 -9.58
C THR A 85 0.25 -3.61 -9.41
N GLU A 86 1.00 -4.61 -9.88
CA GLU A 86 0.53 -6.02 -9.89
C GLU A 86 1.18 -6.87 -8.79
N ASP A 87 2.41 -6.51 -8.43
CA ASP A 87 3.23 -7.19 -7.42
C ASP A 87 3.84 -6.17 -6.44
N GLU A 88 3.08 -5.15 -6.07
CA GLU A 88 3.51 -3.93 -5.40
C GLU A 88 4.26 -4.16 -4.08
N PHE A 89 3.93 -5.21 -3.33
CA PHE A 89 4.44 -5.44 -1.97
C PHE A 89 5.47 -6.56 -1.87
N SER A 90 5.86 -7.19 -2.97
CA SER A 90 6.93 -8.21 -2.96
C SER A 90 8.31 -7.57 -2.94
N ASP A 91 9.29 -8.26 -2.36
CA ASP A 91 10.68 -7.82 -2.43
C ASP A 91 11.30 -8.23 -3.76
N THR A 92 12.05 -7.30 -4.36
CA THR A 92 12.85 -7.54 -5.56
C THR A 92 14.25 -6.95 -5.37
N SER A 93 15.17 -7.20 -6.29
CA SER A 93 16.47 -6.52 -6.27
C SER A 93 16.37 -5.00 -6.40
N LYS A 94 15.22 -4.48 -6.86
CA LYS A 94 15.00 -3.07 -7.19
C LYS A 94 13.95 -2.38 -6.32
N ARG A 95 13.31 -3.10 -5.41
CA ARG A 95 12.23 -2.59 -4.54
C ARG A 95 12.20 -3.39 -3.25
N ASN A 96 12.09 -2.70 -2.12
CA ASN A 96 11.75 -3.31 -0.84
C ASN A 96 10.24 -3.17 -0.62
N GLY A 97 9.50 -4.22 -0.99
CA GLY A 97 8.04 -4.25 -0.91
C GLY A 97 7.52 -4.32 0.52
N GLU A 98 8.30 -4.87 1.46
CA GLU A 98 7.93 -4.87 2.88
C GLU A 98 7.83 -3.44 3.43
N LEU A 99 8.76 -2.55 3.06
CA LEU A 99 8.72 -1.12 3.42
C LEU A 99 7.53 -0.40 2.80
N VAL A 100 7.22 -0.67 1.53
CA VAL A 100 6.05 -0.09 0.87
C VAL A 100 4.77 -0.54 1.58
N LYS A 101 4.68 -1.83 1.96
CA LYS A 101 3.52 -2.35 2.68
C LYS A 101 3.38 -1.76 4.07
N ALA A 102 4.49 -1.52 4.76
CA ALA A 102 4.48 -0.87 6.05
C ALA A 102 4.07 0.61 5.97
N ALA A 103 4.46 1.31 4.91
CA ALA A 103 4.00 2.67 4.64
C ALA A 103 2.49 2.73 4.34
N ASP A 104 1.97 1.77 3.57
CA ASP A 104 0.54 1.65 3.28
C ASP A 104 -0.28 1.41 4.56
N ASP A 105 0.11 0.40 5.35
CA ASP A 105 -0.53 0.10 6.62
C ASP A 105 -0.44 1.26 7.63
N LEU A 106 0.65 2.03 7.62
CA LEU A 106 0.78 3.23 8.47
C LEU A 106 -0.17 4.34 8.01
N ALA A 107 -0.32 4.55 6.70
CA ALA A 107 -1.26 5.52 6.16
C ALA A 107 -2.71 5.16 6.54
N ALA A 108 -3.10 3.89 6.38
CA ALA A 108 -4.41 3.40 6.79
C ALA A 108 -4.66 3.55 8.31
N PHE A 109 -3.63 3.31 9.13
CA PHE A 109 -3.69 3.56 10.57
C PHE A 109 -3.91 5.04 10.91
N ILE A 110 -3.14 5.94 10.30
CA ILE A 110 -3.24 7.39 10.53
C ILE A 110 -4.65 7.88 10.15
N GLU A 111 -5.20 7.40 9.04
CA GLU A 111 -6.56 7.72 8.62
C GLU A 111 -7.60 7.28 9.66
N ALA A 112 -7.54 6.02 10.11
CA ALA A 112 -8.43 5.50 11.14
C ALA A 112 -8.29 6.26 12.47
N TYR A 113 -7.05 6.57 12.88
CA TYR A 113 -6.76 7.34 14.08
C TYR A 113 -7.35 8.75 14.01
N LEU A 114 -7.12 9.48 12.92
CA LEU A 114 -7.64 10.84 12.73
C LEU A 114 -9.17 10.85 12.66
N ALA A 115 -9.78 9.89 11.98
CA ALA A 115 -11.24 9.76 11.94
C ALA A 115 -11.84 9.60 13.36
N LEU A 116 -11.28 8.69 14.16
CA LEU A 116 -11.71 8.48 15.55
C LEU A 116 -11.47 9.72 16.43
N LYS A 117 -10.30 10.36 16.29
CA LYS A 117 -9.93 11.57 17.05
C LYS A 117 -10.85 12.76 16.73
N ASN A 118 -11.33 12.85 15.49
CA ASN A 118 -12.29 13.86 15.05
C ASN A 118 -13.76 13.48 15.33
N GLY A 119 -14.01 12.41 16.08
CA GLY A 119 -15.34 12.07 16.60
C GLY A 119 -16.16 11.10 15.74
N ILE A 120 -15.60 10.53 14.66
CA ILE A 120 -16.25 9.46 13.90
C ILE A 120 -16.18 8.18 14.74
N LYS A 121 -17.30 7.78 15.34
CA LYS A 121 -17.40 6.55 16.14
C LYS A 121 -17.87 5.40 15.26
N ASN A 122 -16.93 4.57 14.82
CA ASN A 122 -17.18 3.39 14.01
C ASN A 122 -16.34 2.21 14.55
N GLU A 123 -16.98 1.06 14.78
CA GLU A 123 -16.32 -0.12 15.37
C GLU A 123 -15.25 -0.72 14.45
N ASP A 124 -15.44 -0.69 13.13
CA ASP A 124 -14.47 -1.17 12.14
C ASP A 124 -13.20 -0.32 12.16
N LEU A 125 -13.32 1.01 12.33
CA LEU A 125 -12.16 1.91 12.47
C LEU A 125 -11.38 1.62 13.76
N ILE A 126 -12.08 1.38 14.88
CA ILE A 126 -11.43 0.99 16.15
C ILE A 126 -10.70 -0.34 15.98
N TYR A 127 -11.36 -1.31 15.35
CA TYR A 127 -10.77 -2.62 15.07
C TYR A 127 -9.54 -2.49 14.17
N ALA A 128 -9.62 -1.74 13.07
CA ALA A 128 -8.52 -1.51 12.14
C ALA A 128 -7.32 -0.85 12.84
N LYS A 129 -7.56 0.21 13.63
CA LYS A 129 -6.53 0.88 14.44
C LYS A 129 -5.80 -0.12 15.34
N ASN A 130 -6.55 -0.85 16.16
CA ASN A 130 -6.00 -1.80 17.13
C ASN A 130 -5.28 -2.97 16.46
N LYS A 131 -5.79 -3.46 15.32
CA LYS A 131 -5.17 -4.52 14.52
C LYS A 131 -3.80 -4.09 14.03
N LEU A 132 -3.68 -2.88 13.47
CA LEU A 132 -2.43 -2.35 12.93
C LEU A 132 -1.42 -2.06 14.05
N THR A 133 -1.83 -1.46 15.17
CA THR A 133 -0.97 -1.28 16.36
C THR A 133 -0.38 -2.61 16.83
N ARG A 134 -1.21 -3.66 16.92
CA ARG A 134 -0.73 -5.01 17.32
C ARG A 134 0.20 -5.63 16.28
N LYS A 135 -0.09 -5.45 14.99
CA LYS A 135 0.74 -5.97 13.88
C LYS A 135 2.17 -5.43 13.95
N TYR A 136 2.34 -4.14 14.29
CA TYR A 136 3.63 -3.45 14.24
C TYR A 136 4.34 -3.27 15.60
N LYS A 137 3.70 -3.61 16.73
CA LYS A 137 4.22 -3.41 18.11
C LYS A 137 5.69 -3.80 18.34
N SER A 138 6.19 -4.82 17.66
CA SER A 138 7.58 -5.29 17.80
C SER A 138 8.21 -5.56 16.43
N ARG A 139 7.77 -4.86 15.39
CA ARG A 139 8.29 -5.01 14.03
C ARG A 139 9.44 -4.04 13.80
N ASN A 140 10.58 -4.61 13.42
CA ASN A 140 11.67 -3.86 12.82
C ASN A 140 11.76 -4.25 11.34
N ILE A 141 11.72 -3.26 10.45
CA ILE A 141 11.78 -3.47 8.99
C ILE A 141 12.91 -2.61 8.44
N ALA A 142 13.89 -3.24 7.81
CA ALA A 142 15.09 -2.60 7.28
C ALA A 142 15.84 -1.69 8.29
N GLY A 143 15.74 -1.96 9.59
CA GLY A 143 16.35 -1.15 10.66
C GLY A 143 15.42 -0.12 11.29
N ILE A 144 14.21 0.10 10.75
CA ILE A 144 13.20 1.02 11.30
C ILE A 144 12.37 0.30 12.36
N ASN A 145 12.30 0.85 13.57
CA ASN A 145 11.42 0.37 14.62
C ASN A 145 10.00 0.92 14.43
N PHE A 146 9.13 0.16 13.74
CA PHE A 146 7.74 0.55 13.57
C PHE A 146 6.95 0.51 14.88
N GLY A 147 7.39 -0.25 15.88
CA GLY A 147 6.78 -0.26 17.21
C GLY A 147 6.82 1.12 17.88
N GLU A 148 7.93 1.84 17.74
CA GLU A 148 8.08 3.22 18.24
C GLU A 148 7.18 4.19 17.46
N ILE A 149 7.16 4.10 16.13
CA ILE A 149 6.33 4.97 15.27
C ILE A 149 4.85 4.87 15.66
N TYR A 150 4.33 3.66 15.87
CA TYR A 150 2.93 3.48 16.26
C TYR A 150 2.65 3.88 17.70
N ALA A 151 3.64 3.80 18.61
CA ALA A 151 3.49 4.21 20.00
C ALA A 151 3.36 5.73 20.18
N ASP A 152 3.87 6.53 19.24
CA ASP A 152 3.76 8.00 19.26
C ASP A 152 2.32 8.53 19.08
N PHE A 153 1.36 7.66 18.75
CA PHE A 153 -0.04 8.03 18.54
C PHE A 153 -0.94 7.77 19.77
N ASP A 154 -0.41 7.19 20.84
CA ASP A 154 -1.13 6.93 22.10
C ASP A 154 -1.18 8.16 23.02
#